data_AF-A0A451AMR6-F1
#
_entry.id   AF-A0A451AMR6-F1
#
_cell.length_a   1.000
_cell.length_b   1.000
_cell.length_c   1.000
_cell.angle_alpha   90.00
_cell.angle_beta   90.00
_cell.angle_gamma   90.00
#
_symmetry.space_group_name_H-M   'P 1'
#
loop_
_entity.id
_entity.type
_entity.pdbx_description
1 polymer ?
#
loop_
_entity_poly.entity_id
_entity_poly.type
_entity_poly.pdbx_seq_one_letter_code
_entity_poly.pdbx_strand_id
1 'polypeptide(L)' 'RAIRTEITRLTLETGQRPVLIIDEAHHLRNEILEDLRLLTNYRMDFENRLCLLLVGLTELRRRLAMA' A
#
# COMPACT_ATOMS: atom_id res chain seq x y z
N ARG A 1 8.77 7.57 5.00
CA ARG A 1 8.71 7.64 6.49
C ARG A 1 7.36 8.15 7.00
N ALA A 2 6.85 9.30 6.52
CA ALA A 2 5.58 9.88 7.00
C ALA A 2 4.36 8.94 6.90
N ILE A 3 4.15 8.27 5.75
CA ILE A 3 3.02 7.35 5.53
C ILE A 3 2.97 6.24 6.58
N ARG A 4 4.13 5.67 6.94
CA ARG A 4 4.21 4.58 7.92
C ARG A 4 3.87 5.05 9.33
N THR A 5 4.30 6.24 9.70
CA THR A 5 3.95 6.86 10.99
C THR A 5 2.44 7.07 11.07
N GLU A 6 1.81 7.58 10.02
CA GLU A 6 0.37 7.83 10.03
C GLU A 6 -0.45 6.54 10.04
N ILE A 7 -0.04 5.52 9.29
CA ILE A 7 -0.66 4.18 9.35
C ILE A 7 -0.57 3.62 10.78
N THR A 8 0.59 3.76 11.43
CA THR A 8 0.79 3.27 12.80
C THR A 8 -0.14 3.99 13.77
N ARG A 9 -0.25 5.32 13.64
CA ARG A 9 -1.13 6.16 14.42
C ARG A 9 -2.61 5.76 14.26
N LEU A 10 -3.09 5.66 13.02
CA LEU A 10 -4.48 5.28 12.73
C LEU A 10 -4.81 3.86 13.22
N THR A 11 -3.87 2.93 13.08
CA THR A 11 -4.13 1.53 13.47
C THR A 11 -4.02 1.29 14.97
N LEU A 12 -3.00 1.84 15.63
CA LEU A 12 -2.74 1.57 17.05
C LEU A 12 -3.44 2.55 18.00
N GLU A 13 -3.52 3.82 17.63
CA GLU A 13 -4.08 4.85 18.52
C GLU A 13 -5.58 5.02 18.32
N THR A 14 -6.07 4.91 17.08
CA THR A 14 -7.49 5.15 16.77
C THR A 14 -8.27 3.88 16.40
N GLY A 15 -7.58 2.73 16.26
CA GLY A 15 -8.20 1.45 15.88
C GLY A 15 -8.79 1.44 14.47
N GLN A 16 -8.48 2.43 13.64
CA GLN A 16 -8.99 2.55 12.27
C GLN A 16 -8.09 1.77 11.31
N ARG A 17 -8.72 1.11 10.33
CA ARG A 17 -7.99 0.47 9.22
C ARG A 17 -7.87 1.46 8.06
N PRO A 18 -6.70 2.07 7.83
CA PRO A 18 -6.52 3.02 6.73
C PRO A 18 -6.64 2.31 5.37
N VAL A 19 -7.22 3.03 4.41
CA VAL A 19 -7.27 2.63 3.00
C VAL A 19 -6.44 3.63 2.21
N LEU A 20 -5.38 3.15 1.55
CA LEU A 20 -4.59 3.95 0.62
C LEU A 20 -5.13 3.71 -0.79
N ILE A 21 -5.69 4.76 -1.38
CA ILE A 21 -6.18 4.75 -2.76
C ILE A 21 -5.15 5.50 -3.61
N ILE A 22 -4.68 4.87 -4.67
CA ILE A 22 -3.80 5.51 -5.64
C ILE A 22 -4.51 5.50 -6.98
N ASP A 23 -4.91 6.68 -7.43
CA ASP A 23 -5.41 6.90 -8.77
C ASP A 23 -4.24 7.03 -9.75
N GLU A 24 -4.49 6.64 -11.00
CA GLU A 24 -3.48 6.55 -12.05
C GLU A 24 -2.21 5.80 -11.65
N ALA A 25 -2.36 4.73 -10.86
CA ALA A 25 -1.27 3.92 -10.33
C ALA A 25 -0.39 3.29 -11.43
N HIS A 26 -0.86 3.27 -12.67
CA HIS A 26 -0.08 2.87 -13.83
C HIS A 26 1.12 3.80 -14.12
N HIS A 27 1.11 5.04 -13.61
CA HIS A 27 2.26 5.96 -13.67
C HIS A 27 3.33 5.72 -12.61
N LEU A 28 3.03 4.95 -11.56
CA LEU A 28 4.02 4.63 -10.53
C LEU A 28 5.20 3.89 -11.16
N ARG A 29 6.41 4.07 -10.63
CA ARG A 29 7.59 3.26 -11.02
C ARG A 29 7.57 1.92 -10.29
N ASN A 30 8.23 0.90 -10.85
CA ASN A 30 8.30 -0.44 -10.24
C ASN A 30 8.89 -0.41 -8.82
N GLU A 31 9.91 0.42 -8.57
CA GLU A 31 10.50 0.62 -7.24
C GLU A 31 9.45 1.05 -6.20
N ILE A 32 8.52 1.93 -6.59
CA ILE A 32 7.46 2.41 -5.70
C ILE A 32 6.41 1.32 -5.46
N LEU A 33 6.08 0.53 -6.50
CA LEU A 33 5.18 -0.62 -6.34
C LEU A 33 5.77 -1.65 -5.37
N GLU A 34 7.08 -1.88 -5.41
CA GLU A 34 7.80 -2.75 -4.47
C GLU A 34 7.80 -2.18 -3.04
N ASP A 35 8.06 -0.88 -2.88
CA ASP A 35 7.95 -0.21 -1.58
C ASP A 35 6.53 -0.31 -0.99
N LEU A 36 5.49 -0.18 -1.83
CA LEU A 36 4.10 -0.36 -1.41
C LEU A 36 3.82 -1.81 -0.99
N ARG A 37 4.40 -2.81 -1.67
CA ARG A 37 4.34 -4.22 -1.27
C ARG A 37 4.92 -4.43 0.13
N LEU A 38 6.06 -3.80 0.42
CA LEU A 38 6.69 -3.85 1.75
C LEU A 38 5.82 -3.20 2.83
N LEU A 39 5.09 -2.13 2.51
CA LEU A 39 4.14 -1.50 3.44
C LEU A 39 2.93 -2.40 3.75
N THR A 40 2.49 -3.23 2.79
CA THR A 40 1.41 -4.21 3.01
C THR A 40 1.88 -5.49 3.70
N ASN A 41 3.14 -5.90 3.50
CA ASN A 41 3.73 -7.13 4.05
C ASN A 41 4.38 -6.94 5.42
N TYR A 42 3.94 -5.94 6.19
CA TYR A 42 4.51 -5.67 7.51
C TYR A 42 4.09 -6.76 8.52
N ARG A 43 4.75 -7.92 8.44
CA ARG A 43 4.69 -9.02 9.41
C ARG A 43 5.35 -8.57 10.71
N MET A 44 4.60 -7.83 11.52
CA MET A 44 4.80 -7.80 12.95
C MET A 44 3.42 -7.96 13.57
N ASP A 45 3.10 -9.22 13.84
CA ASP A 45 2.08 -9.68 14.77
C ASP A 45 0.69 -9.03 14.60
N PHE A 46 -0.13 -9.74 13.83
CA PHE A 46 -1.58 -9.61 13.74
C PHE A 46 -2.13 -8.30 13.10
N GLU A 47 -2.89 -8.52 12.03
CA GLU A 47 -3.64 -7.56 11.22
C GLU A 47 -2.87 -6.79 10.12
N ASN A 48 -3.29 -6.99 8.88
CA ASN A 48 -2.95 -6.13 7.75
C ASN A 48 -3.43 -4.71 8.05
N ARG A 49 -2.51 -3.86 8.51
CA ARG A 49 -2.78 -2.49 8.96
C ARG A 49 -3.13 -1.50 7.85
N LEU A 50 -3.20 -1.95 6.60
CA LEU A 50 -3.43 -1.10 5.44
C LEU A 50 -4.18 -1.88 4.35
N CYS A 51 -5.26 -1.31 3.84
CA CYS A 51 -5.85 -1.74 2.57
C CYS A 51 -5.27 -0.89 1.43
N LEU A 52 -4.81 -1.51 0.35
CA LEU A 52 -4.29 -0.82 -0.83
C LEU A 52 -5.24 -1.00 -2.01
N LEU A 53 -5.74 0.11 -2.55
CA LEU A 53 -6.55 0.15 -3.77
C LEU A 53 -5.78 0.88 -4.86
N LEU A 54 -5.40 0.15 -5.90
CA LEU A 54 -4.72 0.71 -7.07
C LEU A 54 -5.72 0.87 -8.21
N VAL A 55 -5.92 2.10 -8.68
CA VAL A 55 -6.79 2.44 -9.80
C VAL A 55 -5.91 2.88 -10.97
N GLY A 56 -6.16 2.36 -12.17
CA GLY A 56 -5.37 2.72 -13.35
C GLY A 56 -5.60 1.79 -14.54
N LEU A 57 -4.74 1.94 -15.56
CA LEU A 57 -4.83 1.21 -16.81
C LEU A 57 -4.37 -0.26 -16.70
N THR A 58 -4.74 -1.07 -17.70
CA THR A 58 -4.46 -2.52 -17.75
C THR A 58 -2.98 -2.88 -17.69
N GLU A 59 -2.08 -1.97 -18.09
CA GLU A 59 -0.62 -2.14 -17.96
C GLU A 59 -0.20 -2.36 -16.51
N LEU A 60 -0.83 -1.68 -15.56
CA LEU A 60 -0.55 -1.83 -14.14
C LEU A 60 -0.69 -3.28 -13.69
N ARG A 61 -1.73 -3.97 -14.14
CA ARG A 61 -1.95 -5.40 -13.84
C ARG A 61 -0.83 -6.28 -14.38
N ARG A 62 -0.30 -5.97 -15.58
CA ARG A 62 0.84 -6.71 -16.15
C ARG A 62 2.10 -6.52 -15.31
N ARG A 63 2.35 -5.28 -14.85
CA ARG A 63 3.50 -4.94 -14.02
C ARG A 63 3.43 -5.58 -12.63
N LEU A 64 2.24 -5.63 -12.03
CA LEU A 64 2.02 -6.30 -10.75
C LEU A 64 2.16 -7.82 -10.83
N ALA A 65 1.81 -8.44 -11.96
CA ALA A 65 1.94 -9.89 -12.14
C ALA A 65 3.40 -10.37 -12.32
N MET A 66 4.33 -9.45 -12.63
CA MET A 66 5.75 -9.74 -12.81
C MET A 66 6.61 -9.43 -11.57
N ALA A 67 6.00 -8.86 -10.52
CA ALA A 67 6.68 -8.39 -9.30
C ALA A 67 6.59 -9.40 -8.14
#